data_AF-A0A401FJI0-F1
#
_entry.id   AF-A0A401FJI0-F1
#
_cell.length_a   1.000
_cell.length_b   1.000
_cell.length_c   1.000
_cell.angle_alpha   90.00
_cell.angle_beta   90.00
_cell.angle_gamma   90.00
#
_symmetry.space_group_name_H-M   'P 1'
#
loop_
_entity.id
_entity.type
_entity.pdbx_description
1 polymer ?
#
loop_
_entity_poly.entity_id
_entity_poly.type
_entity_poly.pdbx_seq_one_letter_code
_entity_poly.pdbx_strand_id
1 'polypeptide(L)'
;MEKTATIADYRFPMNKNSWLQVKKSVSVYTQPSFKKEYQTDQLIKSGQKVNYQAKVKGTDNDTFWAELLDGSFLPMYAPRDLRRIVKLPRPGRYERIGNILDQNAEQPWENIWPYSAKKRGKKINIDGKKTGMVLSNVTAWEKSADFQLEDFNESFKPTNEELAALQKFDIQVRKEMKTTDKLIAYVTDTHIDTYQTPASAAVFRSLRLMSYYADHYGVDLVVHGGDLNDGNKPIEISLRDVIKGVKAIKEANRPYIILNGNHDDNSGYARDNAGYLLDQIITNQQAWEIRQSPDFNLHDNGNHAVYGTFDIPESPFKIVILDGFDQADAVPSQDGQIHFNSFRHGYTHYSAAQIDWLKDVLANSGENQQLLFINHIAVNGVDTWVNTFDMGGKRRSQPSYLKTLFENNEVTNVPGVRESRQVFDLISDYQQSTGNVIGYIAGHTHQDNFAYKNGIWFVTQTSGIADRGDGAEKYRNPQRDVRSLTGINANAWSVIRLSSETKTVNQFRFGWRNNASFLDKWHY
;
A
#
# COMPACT_ATOMS: atom_id res chain seq x y z
N MET A 1 -6.37 22.42 -12.15
CA MET A 1 -6.33 20.98 -12.46
C MET A 1 -7.31 20.74 -13.60
N GLU A 2 -6.78 20.63 -14.81
CA GLU A 2 -7.54 20.54 -16.07
C GLU A 2 -8.45 19.30 -16.13
N LYS A 3 -9.43 19.36 -17.05
CA LYS A 3 -10.36 18.27 -17.39
C LYS A 3 -9.67 16.91 -17.33
N THR A 4 -10.16 16.07 -16.43
CA THR A 4 -9.71 14.69 -16.21
C THR A 4 -9.73 13.91 -17.51
N ALA A 5 -8.57 13.53 -18.01
CA ALA A 5 -8.47 12.40 -18.93
C ALA A 5 -9.18 11.22 -18.23
N THR A 6 -10.23 10.70 -18.85
CA THR A 6 -10.84 9.47 -18.36
C THR A 6 -9.84 8.34 -18.58
N ILE A 7 -9.89 7.27 -17.78
CA ILE A 7 -8.97 6.14 -17.99
C ILE A 7 -9.12 5.49 -19.37
N ALA A 8 -10.23 5.75 -20.07
CA ALA A 8 -10.45 5.29 -21.44
C ALA A 8 -9.53 6.00 -22.45
N ASP A 9 -9.10 7.23 -22.17
CA ASP A 9 -8.28 8.05 -23.08
C ASP A 9 -6.81 8.10 -22.65
N TYR A 10 -6.49 7.45 -21.52
CA TYR A 10 -5.14 7.50 -20.96
C TYR A 10 -4.16 6.66 -21.79
N ARG A 11 -3.00 7.26 -22.06
CA ARG A 11 -1.86 6.64 -22.74
C ARG A 11 -0.89 6.12 -21.70
N PHE A 12 -0.76 4.79 -21.60
CA PHE A 12 0.09 4.17 -20.58
C PHE A 12 1.53 4.10 -21.08
N PRO A 13 2.45 4.90 -20.52
CA PRO A 13 3.83 4.97 -20.99
C PRO A 13 4.57 3.66 -20.70
N MET A 14 5.50 3.31 -21.58
CA MET A 14 6.30 2.09 -21.53
C MET A 14 7.75 2.41 -21.86
N ASN A 15 8.69 1.71 -21.24
CA ASN A 15 10.10 1.84 -21.60
C ASN A 15 10.31 1.54 -23.08
N LYS A 16 11.04 2.37 -23.82
CA LYS A 16 11.27 2.20 -25.27
C LYS A 16 12.00 0.89 -25.63
N ASN A 17 12.71 0.30 -24.66
CA ASN A 17 13.34 -1.01 -24.79
C ASN A 17 12.35 -2.17 -24.60
N SER A 18 11.11 -1.89 -24.16
CA SER A 18 10.02 -2.85 -24.07
C SER A 18 9.70 -3.39 -25.45
N TRP A 19 9.51 -4.70 -25.54
CA TRP A 19 9.15 -5.35 -26.78
C TRP A 19 7.90 -6.22 -26.63
N LEU A 20 7.20 -6.36 -27.75
CA LEU A 20 6.16 -7.35 -27.94
C LEU A 20 6.52 -8.23 -29.12
N GLN A 21 6.03 -9.46 -29.11
CA GLN A 21 6.19 -10.43 -30.19
C GLN A 21 4.81 -10.89 -30.65
N VAL A 22 4.53 -10.74 -31.95
CA VAL A 22 3.29 -11.26 -32.54
C VAL A 22 3.43 -12.74 -32.88
N LYS A 23 2.41 -13.55 -32.60
CA LYS A 23 2.34 -14.99 -32.92
C LYS A 23 1.67 -15.30 -34.26
N LYS A 24 1.05 -14.28 -34.86
CA LYS A 24 0.50 -14.26 -36.22
C LYS A 24 0.87 -12.93 -36.83
N SER A 25 1.00 -12.86 -38.16
CA SER A 25 1.30 -11.60 -38.82
C SER A 25 0.15 -10.60 -38.64
N VAL A 26 0.47 -9.33 -38.39
CA VAL A 26 -0.50 -8.27 -38.07
C VAL A 26 -0.10 -6.97 -38.78
N SER A 27 -1.08 -6.29 -39.36
CA SER A 27 -0.89 -4.98 -40.00
C SER A 27 -0.69 -3.87 -38.97
N VAL A 28 0.10 -2.87 -39.34
CA VAL A 28 0.31 -1.65 -38.55
C VAL A 28 -0.64 -0.55 -39.04
N TYR A 29 -1.04 0.35 -38.14
CA TYR A 29 -2.01 1.41 -38.40
C TYR A 29 -1.48 2.79 -38.00
N THR A 30 -1.94 3.86 -38.64
CA THR A 30 -1.60 5.26 -38.28
C THR A 30 -2.46 5.80 -37.13
N GLN A 31 -3.56 5.11 -36.80
CA GLN A 31 -4.41 5.40 -35.64
C GLN A 31 -4.82 4.07 -34.97
N PRO A 32 -5.17 4.07 -33.67
CA PRO A 32 -5.60 2.87 -32.95
C PRO A 32 -7.06 2.51 -33.31
N SER A 33 -7.29 2.21 -34.59
CA SER A 33 -8.59 1.90 -35.17
C SER A 33 -8.42 0.91 -36.33
N PHE A 34 -9.39 0.01 -36.51
CA PHE A 34 -9.37 -0.97 -37.59
C PHE A 34 -9.88 -0.43 -38.93
N LYS A 35 -10.20 0.87 -39.04
CA LYS A 35 -10.62 1.46 -40.32
C LYS A 35 -9.52 1.30 -41.36
N LYS A 36 -9.93 0.93 -42.58
CA LYS A 36 -9.02 0.64 -43.70
C LYS A 36 -8.15 1.84 -44.07
N GLU A 37 -8.68 3.06 -43.96
CA GLU A 37 -7.92 4.31 -44.22
C GLU A 37 -6.74 4.54 -43.28
N TYR A 38 -6.72 3.90 -42.11
CA TYR A 38 -5.60 3.99 -41.16
C TYR A 38 -4.63 2.82 -41.29
N GLN A 39 -4.94 1.79 -42.07
CA GLN A 39 -4.03 0.66 -42.25
C GLN A 39 -2.84 1.09 -43.12
N THR A 40 -1.63 0.77 -42.65
CA THR A 40 -0.38 0.99 -43.40
C THR A 40 -0.02 -0.24 -44.24
N ASP A 41 0.95 -0.08 -45.15
CA ASP A 41 1.55 -1.21 -45.89
C ASP A 41 2.51 -2.06 -45.02
N GLN A 42 2.81 -1.62 -43.80
CA GLN A 42 3.70 -2.33 -42.90
C GLN A 42 2.99 -3.53 -42.26
N LEU A 43 3.67 -4.68 -42.31
CA LEU A 43 3.23 -5.94 -41.73
C LEU A 43 4.28 -6.46 -40.76
N ILE A 44 3.91 -6.64 -39.49
CA ILE A 44 4.77 -7.32 -38.51
C ILE A 44 4.57 -8.83 -38.69
N LYS A 45 5.65 -9.55 -39.00
CA LYS A 45 5.58 -10.99 -39.28
C LYS A 45 5.48 -11.81 -37.99
N SER A 46 4.86 -12.99 -38.07
CA SER A 46 4.86 -13.95 -36.96
C SER A 46 6.27 -14.22 -36.43
N GLY A 47 6.44 -14.17 -35.11
CA GLY A 47 7.71 -14.36 -34.43
C GLY A 47 8.57 -13.10 -34.33
N GLN A 48 8.25 -12.02 -35.06
CA GLN A 48 9.00 -10.77 -35.00
C GLN A 48 8.74 -10.05 -33.67
N LYS A 49 9.82 -9.57 -33.05
CA LYS A 49 9.76 -8.64 -31.92
C LYS A 49 9.75 -7.21 -32.44
N VAL A 50 8.93 -6.37 -31.84
CA VAL A 50 8.90 -4.93 -32.10
C VAL A 50 8.90 -4.17 -30.80
N ASN A 51 9.61 -3.05 -30.79
CA ASN A 51 9.65 -2.13 -29.67
C ASN A 51 8.46 -1.18 -29.70
N TYR A 52 8.00 -0.79 -28.52
CA TYR A 52 6.86 0.10 -28.35
C TYR A 52 7.09 1.05 -27.18
N GLN A 53 6.36 2.17 -27.15
CA GLN A 53 6.54 3.25 -26.18
C GLN A 53 5.30 3.55 -25.35
N ALA A 54 4.13 3.04 -25.75
CA ALA A 54 2.93 3.14 -24.94
C ALA A 54 1.91 2.05 -25.29
N LYS A 55 0.92 1.92 -24.42
CA LYS A 55 -0.33 1.20 -24.69
C LYS A 55 -1.50 2.17 -24.62
N VAL A 56 -2.47 2.00 -25.50
CA VAL A 56 -3.66 2.86 -25.60
C VAL A 56 -4.92 2.04 -25.84
N LYS A 57 -6.07 2.64 -25.53
CA LYS A 57 -7.37 2.11 -25.92
C LYS A 57 -7.69 2.56 -27.34
N GLY A 58 -8.24 1.64 -28.14
CA GLY A 58 -8.70 1.93 -29.50
C GLY A 58 -10.05 2.64 -29.52
N THR A 59 -10.29 3.39 -30.59
CA THR A 59 -11.43 4.32 -30.71
C THR A 59 -12.72 3.67 -31.20
N ASP A 60 -12.67 2.49 -31.83
CA ASP A 60 -13.80 1.92 -32.57
C ASP A 60 -14.25 0.52 -32.13
N ASN A 61 -13.45 -0.23 -31.37
CA ASN A 61 -13.74 -1.65 -31.07
C ASN A 61 -13.30 -2.14 -29.68
N ASP A 62 -13.15 -1.22 -28.72
CA ASP A 62 -12.71 -1.51 -27.34
C ASP A 62 -11.37 -2.28 -27.29
N THR A 63 -10.62 -2.34 -28.40
CA THR A 63 -9.37 -3.11 -28.52
C THR A 63 -8.21 -2.30 -27.97
N PHE A 64 -7.24 -2.94 -27.34
CA PHE A 64 -6.01 -2.29 -26.89
C PHE A 64 -4.93 -2.37 -27.95
N TRP A 65 -4.10 -1.34 -28.00
CA TRP A 65 -3.09 -1.15 -29.02
C TRP A 65 -1.75 -0.81 -28.37
N ALA A 66 -0.67 -1.24 -29.00
CA ALA A 66 0.68 -0.77 -28.70
C ALA A 66 1.02 0.36 -29.66
N GLU A 67 1.49 1.48 -29.13
CA GLU A 67 2.08 2.56 -29.90
C GLU A 67 3.57 2.27 -30.11
N LEU A 68 3.96 2.05 -31.36
CA LEU A 68 5.32 1.75 -31.78
C LEU A 68 6.20 3.00 -31.67
N LEU A 69 7.53 2.83 -31.77
CA LEU A 69 8.49 3.94 -31.60
C LEU A 69 8.37 5.03 -32.68
N ASP A 70 7.78 4.73 -33.83
CA ASP A 70 7.52 5.67 -34.93
C ASP A 70 6.15 6.36 -34.81
N GLY A 71 5.40 6.11 -33.74
CA GLY A 71 4.06 6.66 -33.51
C GLY A 71 2.92 5.90 -34.21
N SER A 72 3.24 4.83 -34.95
CA SER A 72 2.23 3.93 -35.50
C SER A 72 1.68 2.98 -34.44
N PHE A 73 0.60 2.26 -34.76
CA PHE A 73 -0.15 1.45 -33.82
C PHE A 73 -0.27 0.01 -34.29
N LEU A 74 -0.03 -0.90 -33.35
CA LEU A 74 -0.21 -2.33 -33.54
C LEU A 74 -1.37 -2.84 -32.67
N PRO A 75 -2.39 -3.49 -33.25
CA PRO A 75 -3.49 -4.03 -32.47
C PRO A 75 -3.01 -5.22 -31.63
N MET A 76 -3.38 -5.24 -30.36
CA MET A 76 -2.95 -6.26 -29.41
C MET A 76 -4.06 -7.29 -29.13
N TYR A 77 -5.05 -6.90 -28.35
CA TYR A 77 -6.14 -7.77 -27.87
C TYR A 77 -7.29 -6.91 -27.33
N ALA A 78 -8.48 -7.49 -27.15
CA ALA A 78 -9.64 -6.81 -26.60
C ALA A 78 -9.85 -7.17 -25.10
N PRO A 79 -10.64 -6.42 -24.32
CA PRO A 79 -10.92 -6.69 -22.91
C PRO A 79 -11.48 -8.09 -22.67
N ARG A 80 -12.22 -8.66 -23.64
CA ARG A 80 -12.69 -10.05 -23.57
C ARG A 80 -11.54 -11.07 -23.52
N ASP A 81 -10.39 -10.74 -24.09
CA ASP A 81 -9.20 -11.59 -24.16
C ASP A 81 -8.39 -11.55 -22.87
N LEU A 82 -8.60 -10.55 -22.00
CA LEU A 82 -8.05 -10.51 -20.64
C LEU A 82 -8.52 -11.71 -19.78
N ARG A 83 -9.52 -12.47 -20.25
CA ARG A 83 -9.92 -13.75 -19.65
C ARG A 83 -8.94 -14.89 -19.92
N ARG A 84 -7.98 -14.72 -20.85
CA ARG A 84 -7.09 -15.79 -21.35
C ARG A 84 -5.62 -15.38 -21.32
N ILE A 85 -5.22 -14.72 -20.23
CA ILE A 85 -3.84 -14.29 -20.00
C ILE A 85 -3.02 -15.46 -19.46
N VAL A 86 -1.80 -15.53 -19.94
CA VAL A 86 -0.82 -16.54 -19.56
C VAL A 86 0.43 -15.83 -19.06
N LYS A 87 0.62 -15.83 -17.73
CA LYS A 87 1.83 -15.33 -17.07
C LYS A 87 2.92 -16.41 -17.11
N LEU A 88 4.09 -16.07 -17.67
CA LEU A 88 5.26 -16.96 -17.77
C LEU A 88 6.21 -16.76 -16.57
N PRO A 89 6.91 -17.82 -16.10
CA PRO A 89 7.75 -17.76 -14.90
C PRO A 89 9.03 -16.94 -15.12
N ARG A 90 9.71 -16.64 -14.01
CA ARG A 90 11.06 -16.04 -14.00
C ARG A 90 12.09 -16.95 -14.71
N PRO A 91 13.17 -16.38 -15.30
CA PRO A 91 13.51 -14.95 -15.36
C PRO A 91 12.84 -14.27 -16.56
N GLY A 92 12.18 -13.11 -16.34
CA GLY A 92 11.70 -12.26 -17.42
C GLY A 92 10.24 -11.80 -17.37
N ARG A 93 9.40 -12.39 -16.49
CA ARG A 93 7.98 -12.01 -16.26
C ARG A 93 7.25 -11.57 -17.54
N TYR A 94 6.94 -12.51 -18.43
CA TYR A 94 6.24 -12.22 -19.68
C TYR A 94 4.75 -12.53 -19.57
N GLU A 95 3.94 -11.84 -20.37
CA GLU A 95 2.53 -12.14 -20.55
C GLU A 95 2.19 -12.51 -21.98
N ARG A 96 1.41 -13.58 -22.15
CA ARG A 96 0.82 -13.94 -23.43
C ARG A 96 -0.69 -13.74 -23.40
N ILE A 97 -1.19 -12.94 -24.34
CA ILE A 97 -2.60 -12.59 -24.48
C ILE A 97 -2.97 -12.60 -25.96
N GLY A 98 -3.95 -13.43 -26.34
CA GLY A 98 -4.31 -13.60 -27.73
C GLY A 98 -3.10 -14.00 -28.60
N ASN A 99 -2.79 -13.17 -29.59
CA ASN A 99 -1.64 -13.36 -30.49
C ASN A 99 -0.38 -12.60 -30.06
N ILE A 100 -0.34 -12.00 -28.85
CA ILE A 100 0.78 -11.19 -28.37
C ILE A 100 1.52 -11.92 -27.25
N LEU A 101 2.84 -11.92 -27.31
CA LEU A 101 3.73 -12.15 -26.17
C LEU A 101 4.40 -10.82 -25.82
N ASP A 102 4.16 -10.32 -24.62
CA ASP A 102 4.64 -9.04 -24.13
C ASP A 102 5.76 -9.24 -23.10
N GLN A 103 6.76 -8.37 -23.13
CA GLN A 103 7.83 -8.31 -22.14
C GLN A 103 7.32 -8.04 -20.72
N ASN A 104 6.24 -7.27 -20.58
CA ASN A 104 5.76 -6.83 -19.28
C ASN A 104 5.05 -7.94 -18.49
N ALA A 105 5.17 -7.84 -17.16
CA ALA A 105 4.66 -8.83 -16.21
C ALA A 105 3.15 -8.76 -16.02
N GLU A 106 2.59 -7.56 -16.25
CA GLU A 106 1.18 -7.22 -16.11
C GLU A 106 0.76 -6.19 -17.16
N GLN A 107 -0.45 -6.32 -17.71
CA GLN A 107 -1.05 -5.27 -18.52
C GLN A 107 -1.68 -4.20 -17.63
N PRO A 108 -1.54 -2.90 -17.90
CA PRO A 108 -2.20 -1.89 -17.05
C PRO A 108 -3.73 -2.07 -16.91
N TRP A 109 -4.41 -2.55 -17.95
CA TRP A 109 -5.86 -2.80 -18.03
C TRP A 109 -6.32 -4.01 -17.22
N GLU A 110 -5.40 -4.90 -16.87
CA GLU A 110 -5.68 -5.94 -15.90
C GLU A 110 -5.97 -5.38 -14.51
N ASN A 111 -5.42 -4.21 -14.22
CA ASN A 111 -5.47 -3.57 -12.91
C ASN A 111 -6.46 -2.39 -12.92
N ILE A 112 -7.40 -2.34 -13.88
CA ILE A 112 -8.41 -1.27 -13.97
C ILE A 112 -9.82 -1.88 -13.93
N TRP A 113 -10.55 -1.62 -12.85
CA TRP A 113 -11.99 -1.79 -12.73
C TRP A 113 -12.72 -0.78 -13.65
N PRO A 114 -13.74 -1.20 -14.43
CA PRO A 114 -14.41 -2.51 -14.47
C PRO A 114 -13.80 -3.55 -15.41
N TYR A 115 -12.75 -3.23 -16.18
CA TYR A 115 -12.13 -4.16 -17.14
C TYR A 115 -11.52 -5.40 -16.46
N SER A 116 -11.08 -5.26 -15.20
CA SER A 116 -10.53 -6.32 -14.35
C SER A 116 -11.57 -7.28 -13.77
N ALA A 117 -12.89 -6.98 -13.84
CA ALA A 117 -13.95 -7.69 -13.11
C ALA A 117 -14.23 -9.13 -13.58
N LYS A 118 -13.61 -9.60 -14.67
CA LYS A 118 -13.84 -10.94 -15.23
C LYS A 118 -12.51 -11.66 -15.49
N LYS A 119 -11.78 -12.11 -14.46
CA LYS A 119 -10.57 -12.93 -14.69
C LYS A 119 -10.64 -14.36 -14.13
N ARG A 120 -10.34 -15.32 -15.02
CA ARG A 120 -9.81 -16.65 -14.69
C ARG A 120 -8.78 -17.01 -15.77
N GLY A 121 -7.49 -16.80 -15.50
CA GLY A 121 -6.38 -17.20 -16.39
C GLY A 121 -5.61 -18.41 -15.85
N LYS A 122 -4.66 -18.96 -16.64
CA LYS A 122 -3.76 -20.05 -16.21
C LYS A 122 -2.33 -19.52 -16.12
N LYS A 123 -1.64 -19.71 -14.99
CA LYS A 123 -0.17 -19.60 -14.93
C LYS A 123 0.40 -20.87 -15.53
N ILE A 124 1.34 -20.77 -16.48
CA ILE A 124 2.02 -21.93 -17.06
C ILE A 124 3.53 -21.72 -17.01
N ASN A 125 4.31 -22.79 -16.86
CA ASN A 125 5.77 -22.72 -16.93
C ASN A 125 6.27 -22.60 -18.40
N ILE A 126 7.59 -22.51 -18.58
CA ILE A 126 8.23 -22.43 -19.90
C ILE A 126 7.90 -23.63 -20.81
N ASP A 127 7.60 -24.79 -20.22
CA ASP A 127 7.19 -26.01 -20.92
C ASP A 127 5.67 -26.09 -21.17
N GLY A 128 4.92 -25.01 -20.86
CA GLY A 128 3.47 -24.94 -21.03
C GLY A 128 2.65 -25.70 -19.99
N LYS A 129 3.25 -26.26 -18.93
CA LYS A 129 2.54 -26.91 -17.83
C LYS A 129 1.91 -25.89 -16.89
N LYS A 130 0.66 -26.12 -16.50
CA LYS A 130 -0.05 -25.26 -15.54
C LYS A 130 0.65 -25.26 -14.19
N THR A 131 1.06 -24.09 -13.73
CA THR A 131 1.67 -23.85 -12.41
C THR A 131 0.76 -23.07 -11.46
N GLY A 132 -0.38 -22.57 -11.93
CA GLY A 132 -1.33 -21.83 -11.10
C GLY A 132 -2.48 -21.18 -11.88
N MET A 133 -3.17 -20.23 -11.25
CA MET A 133 -4.23 -19.43 -11.88
C MET A 133 -3.91 -17.94 -11.78
N VAL A 134 -4.36 -17.17 -12.77
CA VAL A 134 -4.46 -15.70 -12.68
C VAL A 134 -5.84 -15.40 -12.13
N LEU A 135 -5.88 -14.74 -10.97
CA LEU A 135 -7.12 -14.37 -10.28
C LEU A 135 -7.55 -12.96 -10.69
N SER A 136 -8.85 -12.71 -10.59
CA SER A 136 -9.45 -11.38 -10.69
C SER A 136 -9.02 -10.55 -9.49
N ASN A 137 -8.61 -9.30 -9.72
CA ASN A 137 -8.32 -8.37 -8.61
C ASN A 137 -9.61 -8.04 -7.86
N VAL A 138 -10.76 -8.12 -8.53
CA VAL A 138 -12.09 -8.02 -7.91
C VAL A 138 -12.61 -9.41 -7.55
N THR A 139 -12.93 -9.62 -6.28
CA THR A 139 -13.51 -10.86 -5.74
C THR A 139 -14.99 -11.00 -6.14
N ALA A 140 -15.59 -12.17 -5.88
CA ALA A 140 -16.99 -12.40 -6.26
C ALA A 140 -17.98 -11.52 -5.47
N TRP A 141 -17.68 -11.24 -4.19
CA TRP A 141 -18.57 -10.49 -3.30
C TRP A 141 -18.58 -8.99 -3.62
N GLU A 142 -17.47 -8.45 -4.12
CA GLU A 142 -17.37 -7.05 -4.56
C GLU A 142 -18.18 -6.76 -5.84
N LYS A 143 -18.38 -7.76 -6.72
CA LYS A 143 -19.09 -7.56 -8.00
C LYS A 143 -20.57 -7.26 -7.84
N SER A 144 -21.15 -7.69 -6.73
CA SER A 144 -22.55 -7.46 -6.37
C SER A 144 -22.73 -6.28 -5.42
N ALA A 145 -21.65 -5.64 -4.98
CA ALA A 145 -21.74 -4.55 -4.03
C ALA A 145 -22.18 -3.28 -4.74
N ASP A 146 -23.29 -2.72 -4.27
CA ASP A 146 -23.74 -1.38 -4.65
C ASP A 146 -23.01 -0.38 -3.75
N PHE A 147 -22.03 0.32 -4.30
CA PHE A 147 -21.33 1.40 -3.61
C PHE A 147 -21.17 2.59 -4.55
N GLN A 148 -21.36 3.78 -4.01
CA GLN A 148 -21.16 5.02 -4.74
C GLN A 148 -19.75 5.54 -4.52
N LEU A 149 -19.12 5.99 -5.60
CA LEU A 149 -17.86 6.72 -5.49
C LEU A 149 -18.12 8.04 -4.77
N GLU A 150 -17.41 8.25 -3.68
CA GLU A 150 -17.44 9.49 -2.93
C GLU A 150 -16.91 10.64 -3.81
N ASP A 151 -17.66 11.74 -3.91
CA ASP A 151 -17.15 12.94 -4.56
C ASP A 151 -16.13 13.61 -3.64
N PHE A 152 -14.89 13.65 -4.13
CA PHE A 152 -13.76 14.24 -3.45
C PHE A 152 -13.88 15.77 -3.28
N ASN A 153 -14.66 16.47 -4.12
CA ASN A 153 -14.80 17.93 -4.04
C ASN A 153 -15.93 18.38 -3.11
N GLU A 154 -16.80 17.48 -2.68
CA GLU A 154 -17.90 17.81 -1.78
C GLU A 154 -17.48 17.66 -0.31
N SER A 155 -18.08 18.47 0.57
CA SER A 155 -17.89 18.33 2.02
C SER A 155 -18.38 16.96 2.50
N PHE A 156 -17.58 16.31 3.33
CA PHE A 156 -17.93 14.99 3.88
C PHE A 156 -19.20 15.06 4.72
N LYS A 157 -20.09 14.09 4.53
CA LYS A 157 -21.30 13.92 5.34
C LYS A 157 -21.44 12.45 5.75
N PRO A 158 -21.21 12.12 7.04
CA PRO A 158 -21.55 10.80 7.55
C PRO A 158 -23.06 10.56 7.43
N THR A 159 -23.45 9.30 7.25
CA THR A 159 -24.85 8.89 7.33
C THR A 159 -25.34 8.92 8.78
N ASN A 160 -26.65 8.91 8.99
CA ASN A 160 -27.22 8.83 10.34
C ASN A 160 -26.78 7.57 11.09
N GLU A 161 -26.57 6.46 10.39
CA GLU A 161 -26.05 5.22 10.97
C GLU A 161 -24.60 5.39 11.42
N GLU A 162 -23.76 6.00 10.57
CA GLU A 162 -22.37 6.30 10.91
C GLU A 162 -22.28 7.25 12.11
N LEU A 163 -23.09 8.32 12.15
CA LEU A 163 -23.13 9.25 13.30
C LEU A 163 -23.48 8.53 14.60
N ALA A 164 -24.53 7.69 14.59
CA ALA A 164 -24.93 6.93 15.76
C ALA A 164 -23.86 5.92 16.21
N ALA A 165 -23.16 5.30 15.26
CA ALA A 165 -22.06 4.39 15.54
C ALA A 165 -20.84 5.12 16.12
N LEU A 166 -20.46 6.27 15.55
CA LEU A 166 -19.36 7.10 16.05
C LEU A 166 -19.62 7.58 17.48
N GLN A 167 -20.84 8.00 17.79
CA GLN A 167 -21.20 8.41 19.15
C GLN A 167 -21.04 7.26 20.16
N LYS A 168 -21.52 6.06 19.81
CA LYS A 168 -21.36 4.87 20.66
C LYS A 168 -19.90 4.46 20.82
N PHE A 169 -19.11 4.64 19.76
CA PHE A 169 -17.69 4.35 19.77
C PHE A 169 -16.93 5.34 20.67
N ASP A 170 -17.22 6.64 20.57
CA ASP A 170 -16.61 7.67 21.43
C ASP A 170 -16.89 7.44 22.91
N ILE A 171 -18.14 7.08 23.26
CA ILE A 171 -18.50 6.71 24.64
C ILE A 171 -17.63 5.56 25.16
N GLN A 172 -17.27 4.59 24.30
CA GLN A 172 -16.37 3.50 24.69
C GLN A 172 -14.92 3.97 24.85
N VAL A 173 -14.42 4.76 23.89
CA VAL A 173 -13.06 5.33 23.92
C VAL A 173 -12.83 6.16 25.19
N ARG A 174 -13.82 6.98 25.55
CA ARG A 174 -13.75 7.92 26.68
C ARG A 174 -14.16 7.32 28.01
N LYS A 175 -14.65 6.08 28.02
CA LYS A 175 -15.03 5.40 29.26
C LYS A 175 -13.81 5.30 30.18
N GLU A 176 -13.93 5.89 31.38
CA GLU A 176 -12.87 5.91 32.41
C GLU A 176 -11.59 6.65 32.00
N MET A 177 -11.63 7.43 30.92
CA MET A 177 -10.50 8.24 30.47
C MET A 177 -10.13 9.28 31.53
N LYS A 178 -8.83 9.41 31.80
CA LYS A 178 -8.27 10.45 32.67
C LYS A 178 -8.00 11.71 31.86
N THR A 179 -7.95 12.86 32.52
CA THR A 179 -7.63 14.14 31.87
C THR A 179 -6.22 14.19 31.28
N THR A 180 -5.32 13.34 31.78
CA THR A 180 -3.94 13.18 31.29
C THR A 180 -3.79 12.14 30.19
N ASP A 181 -4.85 11.38 29.90
CA ASP A 181 -4.81 10.39 28.82
C ASP A 181 -4.78 11.09 27.46
N LYS A 182 -4.07 10.49 26.50
CA LYS A 182 -3.93 11.02 25.13
C LYS A 182 -4.51 10.07 24.11
N LEU A 183 -5.12 10.61 23.06
CA LEU A 183 -5.82 9.88 22.02
C LEU A 183 -5.13 10.04 20.67
N ILE A 184 -4.87 8.93 20.00
CA ILE A 184 -4.31 8.88 18.65
C ILE A 184 -5.31 8.16 17.75
N ALA A 185 -5.81 8.83 16.71
CA ALA A 185 -6.52 8.14 15.63
C ALA A 185 -5.50 7.49 14.69
N TYR A 186 -5.66 6.21 14.38
CA TYR A 186 -4.70 5.42 13.60
C TYR A 186 -5.39 4.56 12.55
N VAL A 187 -4.87 4.61 11.32
CA VAL A 187 -5.22 3.71 10.22
C VAL A 187 -3.96 3.42 9.40
N THR A 188 -3.91 2.32 8.67
CA THR A 188 -2.78 1.95 7.80
C THR A 188 -3.30 1.20 6.58
N ASP A 189 -2.51 1.09 5.53
CA ASP A 189 -2.81 0.23 4.37
C ASP A 189 -4.20 0.52 3.79
N THR A 190 -4.49 1.81 3.57
CA THR A 190 -5.75 2.21 2.94
C THR A 190 -5.72 1.91 1.45
N HIS A 191 -4.55 1.86 0.82
CA HIS A 191 -4.36 1.47 -0.59
C HIS A 191 -5.38 2.17 -1.51
N ILE A 192 -5.56 3.48 -1.33
CA ILE A 192 -6.52 4.27 -2.11
C ILE A 192 -6.15 4.17 -3.58
N ASP A 193 -7.10 3.71 -4.38
CA ASP A 193 -7.03 3.66 -5.83
C ASP A 193 -8.45 3.72 -6.39
N THR A 194 -8.73 4.76 -7.17
CA THR A 194 -10.06 5.02 -7.76
C THR A 194 -10.48 3.92 -8.74
N TYR A 195 -9.53 3.18 -9.30
CA TYR A 195 -9.73 2.28 -10.43
C TYR A 195 -9.19 0.86 -10.21
N GLN A 196 -8.57 0.47 -9.09
CA GLN A 196 -8.09 -0.91 -8.90
C GLN A 196 -9.23 -1.88 -8.60
N THR A 197 -9.93 -1.67 -7.49
CA THR A 197 -11.09 -2.47 -7.04
C THR A 197 -12.19 -1.58 -6.47
N PRO A 198 -13.41 -2.10 -6.36
CA PRO A 198 -14.45 -1.49 -5.54
C PRO A 198 -13.98 -1.12 -4.13
N ALA A 199 -13.23 -1.99 -3.44
CA ALA A 199 -12.75 -1.71 -2.09
C ALA A 199 -11.69 -0.60 -2.02
N SER A 200 -10.74 -0.56 -2.97
CA SER A 200 -9.71 0.50 -3.01
C SER A 200 -10.30 1.88 -3.26
N ALA A 201 -11.47 1.95 -3.90
CA ALA A 201 -12.22 3.18 -4.06
C ALA A 201 -13.08 3.51 -2.84
N ALA A 202 -13.75 2.51 -2.25
CA ALA A 202 -14.65 2.68 -1.11
C ALA A 202 -13.92 3.09 0.19
N VAL A 203 -12.66 2.66 0.37
CA VAL A 203 -11.84 2.98 1.55
C VAL A 203 -11.64 4.48 1.77
N PHE A 204 -11.73 5.29 0.70
CA PHE A 204 -11.64 6.75 0.82
C PHE A 204 -12.70 7.31 1.77
N ARG A 205 -13.94 6.79 1.75
CA ARG A 205 -14.99 7.16 2.70
C ARG A 205 -14.60 6.80 4.15
N SER A 206 -13.98 5.64 4.35
CA SER A 206 -13.52 5.20 5.67
C SER A 206 -12.49 6.16 6.27
N LEU A 207 -11.55 6.64 5.44
CA LEU A 207 -10.55 7.62 5.84
C LEU A 207 -11.19 8.96 6.24
N ARG A 208 -12.15 9.46 5.45
CA ARG A 208 -12.91 10.68 5.78
C ARG A 208 -13.72 10.52 7.07
N LEU A 209 -14.26 9.32 7.33
CA LEU A 209 -15.01 9.03 8.56
C LEU A 209 -14.13 9.05 9.80
N MET A 210 -12.90 8.53 9.72
CA MET A 210 -11.90 8.66 10.79
C MET A 210 -11.53 10.13 11.03
N SER A 211 -11.31 10.90 9.97
CA SER A 211 -11.01 12.33 10.09
C SER A 211 -12.17 13.13 10.69
N TYR A 212 -13.40 12.84 10.27
CA TYR A 212 -14.60 13.39 10.89
C TYR A 212 -14.65 13.10 12.39
N TYR A 213 -14.37 11.86 12.79
CA TYR A 213 -14.29 11.50 14.21
C TYR A 213 -13.23 12.31 14.96
N ALA A 214 -12.02 12.41 14.40
CA ALA A 214 -10.90 13.15 14.97
C ALA A 214 -11.19 14.65 15.16
N ASP A 215 -11.89 15.25 14.19
CA ASP A 215 -12.34 16.64 14.26
C ASP A 215 -13.43 16.83 15.34
N HIS A 216 -14.52 16.06 15.24
CA HIS A 216 -15.76 16.27 16.00
C HIS A 216 -15.67 15.80 17.46
N TYR A 217 -15.03 14.67 17.71
CA TYR A 217 -14.87 14.13 19.06
C TYR A 217 -13.54 14.55 19.68
N GLY A 218 -12.54 14.89 18.87
CA GLY A 218 -11.25 15.38 19.34
C GLY A 218 -10.26 14.27 19.71
N VAL A 219 -9.14 14.26 18.99
CA VAL A 219 -7.95 13.45 19.30
C VAL A 219 -6.72 14.36 19.34
N ASP A 220 -5.62 13.89 19.93
CA ASP A 220 -4.36 14.65 20.02
C ASP A 220 -3.51 14.51 18.75
N LEU A 221 -3.66 13.40 18.01
CA LEU A 221 -2.89 13.09 16.81
C LEU A 221 -3.66 12.18 15.85
N VAL A 222 -3.50 12.39 14.55
CA VAL A 222 -3.94 11.47 13.50
C VAL A 222 -2.73 10.85 12.80
N VAL A 223 -2.68 9.53 12.70
CA VAL A 223 -1.57 8.82 12.06
C VAL A 223 -2.10 7.91 10.96
N HIS A 224 -1.53 8.06 9.76
CA HIS A 224 -1.64 7.08 8.70
C HIS A 224 -0.35 6.27 8.61
N GLY A 225 -0.40 4.98 8.94
CA GLY A 225 0.73 4.06 9.07
C GLY A 225 1.44 3.64 7.78
N GLY A 226 1.28 4.38 6.67
CA GLY A 226 1.85 4.05 5.36
C GLY A 226 0.92 3.22 4.46
N ASP A 227 1.31 3.08 3.19
CA ASP A 227 0.50 2.52 2.11
C ASP A 227 -0.84 3.26 1.95
N LEU A 228 -0.74 4.58 1.81
CA LEU A 228 -1.89 5.46 1.57
C LEU A 228 -2.46 5.24 0.17
N ASN A 229 -1.60 5.05 -0.84
CA ASN A 229 -2.00 4.71 -2.21
C ASN A 229 -1.57 3.29 -2.57
N ASP A 230 -2.30 2.66 -3.50
CA ASP A 230 -2.00 1.27 -3.94
C ASP A 230 -0.70 1.15 -4.77
N GLY A 231 -0.17 2.26 -5.28
CA GLY A 231 1.10 2.28 -5.99
C GLY A 231 1.14 1.45 -7.28
N ASN A 232 -0.02 1.21 -7.88
CA ASN A 232 -0.21 0.27 -9.00
C ASN A 232 -0.92 0.92 -10.20
N LYS A 233 -0.72 2.22 -10.41
CA LYS A 233 -1.28 3.01 -11.52
C LYS A 233 -0.25 3.96 -12.10
N PRO A 234 -0.48 4.48 -13.32
CA PRO A 234 0.32 5.58 -13.83
C PRO A 234 0.38 6.74 -12.83
N ILE A 235 1.53 7.42 -12.81
CA ILE A 235 1.87 8.40 -11.78
C ILE A 235 0.81 9.50 -11.62
N GLU A 236 0.18 9.98 -12.71
CA GLU A 236 -0.82 11.06 -12.64
C GLU A 236 -2.09 10.62 -11.90
N ILE A 237 -2.46 9.35 -12.03
CA ILE A 237 -3.59 8.76 -11.31
C ILE A 237 -3.21 8.54 -9.86
N SER A 238 -2.04 7.96 -9.59
CA SER A 238 -1.55 7.71 -8.23
C SER A 238 -1.38 9.02 -7.45
N LEU A 239 -0.78 10.06 -8.03
CA LEU A 239 -0.65 11.38 -7.41
C LEU A 239 -2.00 11.99 -7.04
N ARG A 240 -3.00 11.87 -7.93
CA ARG A 240 -4.35 12.34 -7.63
C ARG A 240 -4.92 11.63 -6.42
N ASP A 241 -4.76 10.32 -6.34
CA ASP A 241 -5.31 9.51 -5.25
C ASP A 241 -4.54 9.73 -3.93
N VAL A 242 -3.22 9.98 -3.97
CA VAL A 242 -2.44 10.49 -2.83
C VAL A 242 -2.98 11.84 -2.36
N ILE A 243 -3.18 12.80 -3.27
CA ILE A 243 -3.73 14.12 -2.92
C ILE A 243 -5.10 14.00 -2.26
N LYS A 244 -5.96 13.09 -2.74
CA LYS A 244 -7.26 12.81 -2.11
C LYS A 244 -7.07 12.28 -0.68
N GLY A 245 -6.24 11.26 -0.51
CA GLY A 245 -5.97 10.65 0.80
C GLY A 245 -5.43 11.65 1.81
N VAL A 246 -4.44 12.45 1.42
CA VAL A 246 -3.88 13.51 2.28
C VAL A 246 -4.94 14.55 2.65
N LYS A 247 -5.77 14.97 1.69
CA LYS A 247 -6.85 15.92 1.98
C LYS A 247 -7.89 15.35 2.94
N ALA A 248 -8.28 14.07 2.78
CA ALA A 248 -9.15 13.42 3.74
C ALA A 248 -8.54 13.39 5.15
N ILE A 249 -7.25 13.12 5.30
CA ILE A 249 -6.56 13.19 6.61
C ILE A 249 -6.60 14.61 7.17
N LYS A 250 -6.38 15.63 6.33
CA LYS A 250 -6.44 17.05 6.73
C LYS A 250 -7.83 17.51 7.16
N GLU A 251 -8.91 16.85 6.73
CA GLU A 251 -10.27 17.12 7.23
C GLU A 251 -10.40 16.89 8.74
N ALA A 252 -9.44 16.20 9.38
CA ALA A 252 -9.44 16.01 10.82
C ALA A 252 -9.20 17.31 11.63
N ASN A 253 -8.61 18.35 11.03
CA ASN A 253 -8.22 19.58 11.71
C ASN A 253 -7.42 19.33 13.01
N ARG A 254 -6.57 18.30 13.01
CA ARG A 254 -5.65 17.92 14.08
C ARG A 254 -4.22 17.79 13.56
N PRO A 255 -3.20 17.81 14.44
CA PRO A 255 -1.87 17.35 14.08
C PRO A 255 -1.95 15.98 13.41
N TYR A 256 -1.19 15.78 12.33
CA TYR A 256 -1.21 14.54 11.58
C TYR A 256 0.18 14.10 11.14
N ILE A 257 0.35 12.79 10.93
CA ILE A 257 1.57 12.17 10.39
C ILE A 257 1.14 11.12 9.36
N ILE A 258 1.78 11.11 8.19
CA ILE A 258 1.55 10.14 7.12
C ILE A 258 2.87 9.46 6.82
N LEU A 259 3.02 8.21 7.24
CA LEU A 259 4.21 7.42 6.98
C LEU A 259 4.30 7.01 5.51
N ASN A 260 5.49 6.58 5.08
CA ASN A 260 5.67 5.88 3.82
C ASN A 260 5.61 4.37 4.03
N GLY A 261 4.91 3.69 3.14
CA GLY A 261 4.98 2.24 2.94
C GLY A 261 5.62 1.85 1.61
N ASN A 262 5.63 0.55 1.33
CA ASN A 262 6.24 -0.02 0.13
C ASN A 262 5.46 0.29 -1.17
N HIS A 263 4.21 0.74 -1.08
CA HIS A 263 3.39 1.13 -2.24
C HIS A 263 3.42 2.63 -2.54
N ASP A 264 3.87 3.44 -1.58
CA ASP A 264 3.60 4.87 -1.57
C ASP A 264 4.35 5.70 -2.63
N ASP A 265 5.48 5.21 -3.13
CA ASP A 265 6.24 5.85 -4.21
C ASP A 265 5.76 5.43 -5.61
N ASN A 266 4.71 4.60 -5.70
CA ASN A 266 4.21 4.07 -6.98
C ASN A 266 5.23 3.23 -7.76
N SER A 267 6.31 2.79 -7.12
CA SER A 267 7.36 2.03 -7.78
C SER A 267 6.94 0.61 -8.13
N GLY A 268 5.89 0.07 -7.49
CA GLY A 268 5.24 -1.18 -7.90
C GLY A 268 4.77 -1.12 -9.36
N TYR A 269 4.06 -0.06 -9.75
CA TYR A 269 3.65 0.19 -11.13
C TYR A 269 4.85 0.37 -12.06
N ALA A 270 5.83 1.20 -11.66
CA ALA A 270 7.05 1.43 -12.45
C ALA A 270 7.75 0.10 -12.79
N ARG A 271 7.87 -0.77 -11.78
CA ARG A 271 8.56 -2.06 -11.84
C ARG A 271 7.79 -3.13 -12.63
N ASP A 272 6.49 -3.25 -12.41
CA ASP A 272 5.71 -4.40 -12.88
C ASP A 272 4.88 -4.11 -14.15
N ASN A 273 4.55 -2.84 -14.41
CA ASN A 273 3.58 -2.45 -15.43
C ASN A 273 4.13 -1.47 -16.47
N ALA A 274 5.10 -0.61 -16.10
CA ALA A 274 5.66 0.42 -16.99
C ALA A 274 7.03 0.06 -17.60
N GLY A 275 7.57 -1.11 -17.30
CA GLY A 275 8.87 -1.56 -17.83
C GLY A 275 10.08 -0.84 -17.21
N TYR A 276 10.04 -0.58 -15.91
CA TYR A 276 11.10 0.08 -15.14
C TYR A 276 11.30 1.57 -15.46
N LEU A 277 10.23 2.28 -15.85
CA LEU A 277 10.27 3.73 -16.05
C LEU A 277 10.33 4.48 -14.71
N LEU A 278 11.42 5.19 -14.45
CA LEU A 278 11.59 5.99 -13.22
C LEU A 278 10.66 7.20 -13.16
N ASP A 279 10.23 7.73 -14.31
CA ASP A 279 9.27 8.85 -14.36
C ASP A 279 7.85 8.46 -13.89
N GLN A 280 7.62 7.18 -13.59
CA GLN A 280 6.38 6.69 -13.00
C GLN A 280 6.42 6.61 -11.47
N ILE A 281 7.55 6.97 -10.85
CA ILE A 281 7.72 6.99 -9.39
C ILE A 281 7.27 8.37 -8.87
N ILE A 282 6.52 8.37 -7.78
CA ILE A 282 6.32 9.56 -6.95
C ILE A 282 7.61 9.75 -6.15
N THR A 283 8.42 10.72 -6.56
CA THR A 283 9.72 11.00 -5.93
C THR A 283 9.55 11.35 -4.45
N ASN A 284 10.60 11.14 -3.66
CA ASN A 284 10.62 11.48 -2.24
C ASN A 284 10.39 12.98 -2.04
N GLN A 285 10.90 13.84 -2.92
CA GLN A 285 10.60 15.28 -2.91
C GLN A 285 9.10 15.56 -3.09
N GLN A 286 8.45 14.93 -4.06
CA GLN A 286 7.01 15.10 -4.28
C GLN A 286 6.19 14.56 -3.10
N ALA A 287 6.55 13.38 -2.59
CA ALA A 287 5.91 12.80 -1.42
C ALA A 287 6.06 13.73 -0.20
N TRP A 288 7.25 14.29 0.02
CA TRP A 288 7.53 15.27 1.07
C TRP A 288 6.63 16.49 0.95
N GLU A 289 6.60 17.14 -0.21
CA GLU A 289 5.78 18.35 -0.44
C GLU A 289 4.29 18.11 -0.20
N ILE A 290 3.79 16.93 -0.56
CA ILE A 290 2.37 16.58 -0.45
C ILE A 290 2.00 16.17 0.98
N ARG A 291 2.85 15.38 1.65
CA ARG A 291 2.52 14.68 2.90
C ARG A 291 3.04 15.37 4.17
N GLN A 292 3.98 16.32 4.05
CA GLN A 292 4.57 17.01 5.20
C GLN A 292 3.51 17.65 6.10
N SER A 293 3.73 17.55 7.40
CA SER A 293 2.90 18.13 8.46
C SER A 293 3.73 19.15 9.24
N PRO A 294 3.21 20.37 9.47
CA PRO A 294 3.95 21.41 10.20
C PRO A 294 4.15 21.06 11.69
N ASP A 295 3.33 20.17 12.23
CA ASP A 295 3.35 19.81 13.66
C ASP A 295 4.35 18.69 13.96
N PHE A 296 4.86 18.01 12.94
CA PHE A 296 5.77 16.87 13.09
C PHE A 296 7.23 17.35 13.03
N ASN A 297 8.03 17.04 14.06
CA ASN A 297 9.47 17.30 14.04
C ASN A 297 10.17 16.26 13.16
N LEU A 298 9.99 16.46 11.86
CA LEU A 298 10.51 15.62 10.80
C LEU A 298 12.02 15.86 10.64
N HIS A 299 12.80 14.78 10.59
CA HIS A 299 14.23 14.89 10.44
C HIS A 299 14.59 15.17 8.98
N ASP A 300 15.28 16.28 8.73
CA ASP A 300 15.81 16.59 7.40
C ASP A 300 16.94 15.61 7.05
N ASN A 301 16.79 14.92 5.93
CA ASN A 301 17.69 13.87 5.50
C ASN A 301 17.79 13.82 3.98
N GLY A 302 18.91 13.30 3.48
CA GLY A 302 19.21 13.30 2.04
C GLY A 302 18.25 12.46 1.17
N ASN A 303 17.43 11.59 1.77
CA ASN A 303 16.41 10.83 1.06
C ASN A 303 15.03 11.47 1.15
N HIS A 304 14.82 12.54 1.92
CA HIS A 304 13.48 13.04 2.31
C HIS A 304 12.57 11.91 2.84
N ALA A 305 13.14 10.93 3.53
CA ALA A 305 12.39 9.85 4.19
C ALA A 305 11.59 10.40 5.38
N VAL A 306 10.49 9.73 5.72
CA VAL A 306 9.50 10.22 6.70
C VAL A 306 9.76 9.59 8.08
N TYR A 307 10.79 10.07 8.76
CA TYR A 307 11.09 9.71 10.15
C TYR A 307 11.36 10.95 11.01
N GLY A 308 11.04 10.87 12.29
CA GLY A 308 10.99 12.06 13.15
C GLY A 308 10.29 11.79 14.47
N THR A 309 10.03 12.86 15.23
CA THR A 309 9.33 12.77 16.52
C THR A 309 8.12 13.70 16.61
N PHE A 310 7.15 13.33 17.42
CA PHE A 310 6.07 14.22 17.84
C PHE A 310 5.89 14.12 19.36
N ASP A 311 6.13 15.22 20.06
CA ASP A 311 5.83 15.32 21.49
C ASP A 311 4.36 15.67 21.66
N ILE A 312 3.58 14.78 22.30
CA ILE A 312 2.16 15.06 22.53
C ILE A 312 2.06 16.14 23.63
N PRO A 313 1.44 17.30 23.35
CA PRO A 313 1.40 18.42 24.29
C PRO A 313 0.86 18.02 25.67
N GLU A 314 1.46 18.59 26.71
CA GLU A 314 1.03 18.41 28.12
C GLU A 314 1.03 16.93 28.56
N SER A 315 1.97 16.13 28.06
CA SER A 315 2.10 14.72 28.43
C SER A 315 3.55 14.25 28.40
N PRO A 316 3.87 13.10 29.03
CA PRO A 316 5.18 12.47 28.90
C PRO A 316 5.37 11.73 27.57
N PHE A 317 4.36 11.68 26.70
CA PHE A 317 4.36 10.84 25.51
C PHE A 317 5.08 11.49 24.33
N LYS A 318 6.05 10.77 23.77
CA LYS A 318 6.69 11.06 22.49
C LYS A 318 6.43 9.94 21.52
N ILE A 319 5.94 10.32 20.35
CA ILE A 319 5.77 9.42 19.21
C ILE A 319 7.06 9.47 18.41
N VAL A 320 7.65 8.30 18.17
CA VAL A 320 8.85 8.15 17.34
C VAL A 320 8.44 7.43 16.06
N ILE A 321 8.57 8.13 14.94
CA ILE A 321 8.22 7.59 13.63
C ILE A 321 9.50 7.09 12.97
N LEU A 322 9.45 5.86 12.48
CA LEU A 322 10.48 5.25 11.65
C LEU A 322 9.98 5.10 10.22
N ASP A 323 10.89 5.21 9.26
CA ASP A 323 10.66 4.90 7.85
C ASP A 323 11.42 3.62 7.51
N GLY A 324 10.74 2.47 7.55
CA GLY A 324 11.30 1.20 7.10
C GLY A 324 11.55 1.10 5.60
N PHE A 325 11.35 2.19 4.86
CA PHE A 325 11.56 2.30 3.43
C PHE A 325 12.38 3.56 3.08
N ASP A 326 13.25 3.95 4.02
CA ASP A 326 14.19 5.05 3.88
C ASP A 326 15.29 4.71 2.88
N GLN A 327 14.98 4.98 1.61
CA GLN A 327 15.87 4.82 0.48
C GLN A 327 15.60 5.91 -0.57
N ALA A 328 16.59 6.16 -1.41
CA ALA A 328 16.45 7.01 -2.59
C ALA A 328 15.37 6.48 -3.54
N ASP A 329 14.83 7.37 -4.40
CA ASP A 329 13.77 7.08 -5.37
C ASP A 329 14.05 5.81 -6.20
N ALA A 330 15.30 5.63 -6.60
CA ALA A 330 15.78 4.37 -7.14
C ALA A 330 17.25 4.14 -6.86
N VAL A 331 17.63 2.88 -6.64
CA VAL A 331 19.01 2.44 -6.40
C VAL A 331 19.46 1.54 -7.55
N PRO A 332 20.28 2.02 -8.51
CA PRO A 332 20.78 1.17 -9.58
C PRO A 332 21.48 -0.09 -9.07
N SER A 333 21.39 -1.19 -9.81
CA SER A 333 22.15 -2.39 -9.48
C SER A 333 23.65 -2.22 -9.77
N GLN A 334 24.44 -3.24 -9.44
CA GLN A 334 25.90 -3.25 -9.64
C GLN A 334 26.33 -3.02 -11.09
N ASP A 335 25.47 -3.33 -12.07
CA ASP A 335 25.70 -3.09 -13.50
C ASP A 335 25.31 -1.67 -13.96
N GLY A 336 24.91 -0.81 -13.03
CA GLY A 336 24.45 0.55 -13.29
C GLY A 336 23.05 0.65 -13.90
N GLN A 337 22.33 -0.47 -14.06
CA GLN A 337 20.99 -0.50 -14.64
C GLN A 337 19.91 -0.54 -13.56
N ILE A 338 18.69 -0.17 -13.95
CA ILE A 338 17.50 -0.26 -13.09
C ILE A 338 16.92 -1.67 -13.21
N HIS A 339 16.78 -2.34 -12.08
CA HIS A 339 16.24 -3.69 -11.98
C HIS A 339 15.15 -3.78 -10.93
N PHE A 340 14.60 -4.99 -10.77
CA PHE A 340 13.58 -5.28 -9.75
C PHE A 340 13.95 -4.80 -8.33
N ASN A 341 15.24 -4.87 -7.96
CA ASN A 341 15.79 -4.46 -6.67
C ASN A 341 16.18 -2.98 -6.57
N SER A 342 15.91 -2.20 -7.61
CA SER A 342 16.18 -0.77 -7.61
C SER A 342 15.05 0.06 -7.00
N PHE A 343 13.89 -0.54 -6.76
CA PHE A 343 12.67 0.15 -6.34
C PHE A 343 12.35 -0.14 -4.88
N ARG A 344 11.68 0.79 -4.20
CA ARG A 344 11.23 0.63 -2.81
C ARG A 344 10.28 -0.53 -2.66
N HIS A 345 9.39 -0.72 -3.64
CA HIS A 345 8.39 -1.74 -3.55
C HIS A 345 9.02 -3.13 -3.43
N GLY A 346 8.89 -3.72 -2.25
CA GLY A 346 9.50 -5.00 -1.89
C GLY A 346 10.84 -4.90 -1.15
N TYR A 347 11.35 -3.73 -0.78
CA TYR A 347 12.68 -3.59 -0.17
C TYR A 347 12.63 -2.73 1.09
N THR A 348 12.84 -3.35 2.24
CA THR A 348 13.07 -2.63 3.49
C THR A 348 14.49 -2.09 3.56
N HIS A 349 14.63 -0.84 3.97
CA HIS A 349 15.91 -0.18 4.18
C HIS A 349 15.79 0.82 5.33
N TYR A 350 16.83 0.88 6.18
CA TYR A 350 17.02 1.99 7.11
C TYR A 350 18.39 2.58 6.82
N SER A 351 18.44 3.85 6.40
CA SER A 351 19.71 4.49 6.11
C SER A 351 20.56 4.62 7.37
N ALA A 352 21.87 4.74 7.20
CA ALA A 352 22.78 5.04 8.31
C ALA A 352 22.36 6.33 9.05
N ALA A 353 21.88 7.33 8.31
CA ALA A 353 21.39 8.60 8.89
C ALA A 353 20.21 8.38 9.84
N GLN A 354 19.22 7.55 9.46
CA GLN A 354 18.09 7.23 10.34
C GLN A 354 18.52 6.42 11.57
N ILE A 355 19.44 5.47 11.41
CA ILE A 355 19.96 4.66 12.53
C ILE A 355 20.74 5.55 13.52
N ASP A 356 21.56 6.47 13.03
CA ASP A 356 22.32 7.39 13.88
C ASP A 356 21.39 8.43 14.54
N TRP A 357 20.43 8.98 13.80
CA TRP A 357 19.37 9.81 14.36
C TRP A 357 18.59 9.09 15.47
N LEU A 358 18.25 7.82 15.29
CA LEU A 358 17.55 7.04 16.32
C LEU A 358 18.40 6.90 17.58
N LYS A 359 19.71 6.66 17.46
CA LYS A 359 20.62 6.64 18.62
C LYS A 359 20.58 7.96 19.38
N ASP A 360 20.59 9.08 18.66
CA ASP A 360 20.53 10.42 19.25
C ASP A 360 19.18 10.66 19.94
N VAL A 361 18.06 10.26 19.33
CA VAL A 361 16.74 10.35 19.96
C VAL A 361 16.69 9.55 21.26
N LEU A 362 17.21 8.33 21.27
CA LEU A 362 17.23 7.47 22.45
C LEU A 362 18.15 8.03 23.54
N ALA A 363 19.35 8.50 23.17
CA ALA A 363 20.33 9.06 24.12
C ALA A 363 19.84 10.37 24.77
N ASN A 364 19.03 11.15 24.06
CA ASN A 364 18.51 12.44 24.53
C ASN A 364 17.05 12.37 25.03
N SER A 365 16.43 11.19 25.03
CA SER A 365 15.12 11.01 25.65
C SER A 365 15.30 10.95 27.17
N GLY A 366 14.73 11.92 27.88
CA GLY A 366 14.86 12.00 29.34
C GLY A 366 14.17 10.84 30.05
N GLU A 367 14.58 10.55 31.29
CA GLU A 367 14.04 9.45 32.12
C GLU A 367 12.52 9.49 32.34
N ASN A 368 11.90 10.65 32.17
CA ASN A 368 10.45 10.83 32.32
C ASN A 368 9.66 10.72 31.01
N GLN A 369 10.34 10.55 29.87
CA GLN A 369 9.72 10.52 28.56
C GLN A 369 9.37 9.08 28.15
N GLN A 370 8.14 8.88 27.69
CA GLN A 370 7.61 7.57 27.32
C GLN A 370 7.47 7.49 25.79
N LEU A 371 8.10 6.51 25.16
CA LEU A 371 8.23 6.42 23.70
C LEU A 371 7.27 5.40 23.10
N LEU A 372 6.43 5.84 22.14
CA LEU A 372 5.67 4.94 21.27
C LEU A 372 6.28 4.95 19.87
N PHE A 373 6.75 3.80 19.40
CA PHE A 373 7.29 3.66 18.06
C PHE A 373 6.18 3.35 17.06
N ILE A 374 6.18 4.03 15.92
CA ILE A 374 5.28 3.74 14.80
C ILE A 374 6.11 3.62 13.53
N ASN A 375 5.84 2.58 12.75
CA ASN A 375 6.47 2.33 11.46
C ASN A 375 5.42 1.75 10.51
N HIS A 376 5.69 1.70 9.20
CA HIS A 376 4.86 0.89 8.30
C HIS A 376 5.14 -0.60 8.48
N ILE A 377 6.42 -0.98 8.65
CA ILE A 377 6.85 -2.37 8.69
C ILE A 377 7.32 -2.82 10.08
N ALA A 378 7.20 -4.11 10.39
CA ALA A 378 7.75 -4.69 11.61
C ALA A 378 9.29 -4.82 11.52
N VAL A 379 9.96 -4.71 12.67
CA VAL A 379 11.42 -4.91 12.74
C VAL A 379 11.81 -6.39 12.76
N ASN A 380 12.97 -6.69 12.19
CA ASN A 380 13.57 -8.01 12.27
C ASN A 380 14.14 -8.26 13.68
N GLY A 381 13.70 -9.33 14.31
CA GLY A 381 14.13 -9.72 15.66
C GLY A 381 12.99 -10.16 16.57
N VAL A 382 11.74 -9.92 16.16
CA VAL A 382 10.53 -10.31 16.89
C VAL A 382 10.02 -11.64 16.36
N ASP A 383 10.05 -12.67 17.19
CA ASP A 383 9.69 -14.05 16.82
C ASP A 383 8.38 -14.54 17.46
N THR A 384 7.91 -13.95 18.55
CA THR A 384 6.80 -14.45 19.39
C THR A 384 5.38 -14.06 18.91
N TRP A 385 5.16 -13.95 17.60
CA TRP A 385 3.86 -13.55 17.02
C TRP A 385 2.75 -14.58 17.23
N VAL A 386 1.58 -14.12 17.66
CA VAL A 386 0.46 -15.01 18.03
C VAL A 386 -0.26 -15.57 16.81
N ASN A 387 -0.57 -14.73 15.81
CA ASN A 387 -1.17 -15.17 14.56
C ASN A 387 -0.08 -15.52 13.53
N THR A 388 -0.07 -16.77 13.08
CA THR A 388 0.90 -17.28 12.08
C THR A 388 0.20 -17.88 10.84
N PHE A 389 -1.07 -17.58 10.62
CA PHE A 389 -1.84 -18.13 9.50
C PHE A 389 -1.48 -17.48 8.16
N ASP A 390 -1.48 -18.28 7.09
CA ASP A 390 -1.26 -17.81 5.72
C ASP A 390 -2.56 -17.48 4.97
N MET A 391 -2.43 -16.95 3.74
CA MET A 391 -3.54 -16.68 2.80
C MET A 391 -4.41 -17.91 2.48
N GLY A 392 -3.91 -19.13 2.73
CA GLY A 392 -4.64 -20.38 2.55
C GLY A 392 -5.24 -20.94 3.85
N GLY A 393 -5.10 -20.22 4.98
CA GLY A 393 -5.63 -20.62 6.28
C GLY A 393 -4.86 -21.74 6.94
N LYS A 394 -3.63 -21.98 6.47
CA LYS A 394 -2.71 -22.91 7.08
C LYS A 394 -1.84 -22.15 8.05
N ARG A 395 -1.72 -22.69 9.26
CA ARG A 395 -0.73 -22.19 10.22
C ARG A 395 0.65 -22.39 9.61
N ARG A 396 1.38 -21.30 9.38
CA ARG A 396 2.78 -21.36 8.95
C ARG A 396 3.63 -21.83 10.12
N SER A 397 4.71 -22.52 9.80
CA SER A 397 5.84 -22.55 10.72
C SER A 397 6.28 -21.11 10.98
N GLN A 398 6.63 -20.78 12.22
CA GLN A 398 7.12 -19.46 12.63
C GLN A 398 8.15 -18.87 11.63
N PRO A 399 9.19 -19.58 11.15
CA PRO A 399 10.13 -19.04 10.16
C PRO A 399 9.49 -18.60 8.83
N SER A 400 8.38 -19.21 8.41
CA SER A 400 7.68 -18.86 7.17
C SER A 400 6.72 -17.68 7.37
N TYR A 401 6.28 -17.41 8.60
CA TYR A 401 5.52 -16.22 8.93
C TYR A 401 6.44 -15.00 9.10
N LEU A 402 7.61 -15.17 9.72
CA LEU A 402 8.59 -14.08 9.86
C LEU A 402 9.01 -13.48 8.51
N LYS A 403 9.01 -14.29 7.44
CA LYS A 403 9.26 -13.83 6.06
C LYS A 403 8.19 -12.89 5.48
N THR A 404 7.02 -12.73 6.11
CA THR A 404 5.97 -11.79 5.67
C THR A 404 5.87 -10.54 6.51
N LEU A 405 6.62 -10.48 7.61
CA LEU A 405 6.70 -9.29 8.45
C LEU A 405 7.70 -8.26 7.91
N PHE A 406 8.51 -8.69 6.95
CA PHE A 406 9.65 -7.97 6.44
C PHE A 406 9.73 -8.14 4.93
N GLU A 407 10.05 -7.06 4.21
CA GLU A 407 10.13 -7.06 2.75
C GLU A 407 11.50 -7.54 2.28
N ASN A 408 11.47 -8.65 1.52
CA ASN A 408 12.63 -9.42 1.08
C ASN A 408 13.51 -9.98 2.23
N ASN A 409 13.81 -11.27 2.17
CA ASN A 409 14.42 -12.00 3.30
C ASN A 409 15.96 -12.01 3.23
N GLU A 410 16.58 -12.77 4.15
CA GLU A 410 18.04 -13.03 4.24
C GLU A 410 18.71 -13.52 2.94
N VAL A 411 17.96 -13.83 1.89
CA VAL A 411 18.49 -14.19 0.58
C VAL A 411 18.43 -13.03 -0.42
N THR A 412 17.38 -12.19 -0.35
CA THR A 412 17.10 -11.16 -1.37
C THR A 412 17.33 -9.73 -0.89
N ASN A 413 17.46 -9.50 0.41
CA ASN A 413 17.74 -8.19 1.01
C ASN A 413 18.52 -8.33 2.35
N VAL A 414 19.74 -8.87 2.26
CA VAL A 414 20.64 -9.03 3.44
C VAL A 414 20.90 -7.70 4.17
N PRO A 415 21.19 -6.57 3.48
CA PRO A 415 21.44 -5.29 4.15
C PRO A 415 20.24 -4.85 4.99
N GLY A 416 19.04 -4.79 4.39
CA GLY A 416 17.82 -4.39 5.08
C GLY A 416 17.53 -5.24 6.32
N VAL A 417 17.76 -6.55 6.23
CA VAL A 417 17.62 -7.45 7.39
C VAL A 417 18.52 -7.04 8.56
N ARG A 418 19.79 -6.72 8.29
CA ARG A 418 20.75 -6.31 9.32
C ARG A 418 20.41 -4.95 9.91
N GLU A 419 20.06 -3.99 9.06
CA GLU A 419 19.65 -2.65 9.48
C GLU A 419 18.42 -2.69 10.38
N SER A 420 17.40 -3.46 9.96
CA SER A 420 16.19 -3.66 10.77
C SER A 420 16.48 -4.32 12.10
N ARG A 421 17.43 -5.27 12.13
CA ARG A 421 17.89 -5.88 13.37
C ARG A 421 18.57 -4.88 14.29
N GLN A 422 19.39 -3.98 13.75
CA GLN A 422 20.01 -2.91 14.53
C GLN A 422 18.97 -1.98 15.15
N VAL A 423 17.93 -1.60 14.41
CA VAL A 423 16.80 -0.81 14.94
C VAL A 423 16.11 -1.56 16.10
N PHE A 424 15.83 -2.86 15.95
CA PHE A 424 15.25 -3.67 17.02
C PHE A 424 16.15 -3.71 18.27
N ASP A 425 17.46 -3.91 18.09
CA ASP A 425 18.41 -3.99 19.21
C ASP A 425 18.51 -2.63 19.93
N LEU A 426 18.58 -1.51 19.21
CA LEU A 426 18.58 -0.15 19.80
C LEU A 426 17.33 0.11 20.68
N ILE A 427 16.15 -0.21 20.17
CA ILE A 427 14.90 -0.02 20.92
C ILE A 427 14.85 -0.97 22.13
N SER A 428 15.29 -2.21 21.97
CA SER A 428 15.32 -3.21 23.05
C SER A 428 16.27 -2.83 24.17
N ASP A 429 17.47 -2.34 23.84
CA ASP A 429 18.48 -1.94 24.81
C ASP A 429 18.04 -0.69 25.59
N TYR A 430 17.40 0.25 24.90
CA TYR A 430 16.77 1.39 25.56
C TYR A 430 15.64 0.96 26.51
N GLN A 431 14.78 0.01 26.10
CA GLN A 431 13.74 -0.51 26.99
C GLN A 431 14.33 -1.21 28.23
N GLN A 432 15.38 -2.01 28.06
CA GLN A 432 15.99 -2.72 29.19
C GLN A 432 16.67 -1.78 30.19
N SER A 433 17.17 -0.63 29.73
CA SER A 433 17.83 0.36 30.58
C SER A 433 16.86 1.34 31.25
N THR A 434 15.75 1.69 30.59
CA THR A 434 14.87 2.77 31.05
C THR A 434 13.46 2.31 31.44
N GLY A 435 12.95 1.23 30.84
CA GLY A 435 11.55 0.83 30.98
C GLY A 435 10.54 1.81 30.33
N ASN A 436 11.00 2.70 29.44
CA ASN A 436 10.20 3.82 28.93
C ASN A 436 9.59 3.61 27.54
N VAL A 437 9.72 2.43 26.94
CA VAL A 437 9.07 2.09 25.66
C VAL A 437 7.66 1.58 25.91
N ILE A 438 6.69 2.32 25.37
CA ILE A 438 5.25 2.05 25.50
C ILE A 438 4.83 0.89 24.59
N GLY A 439 5.44 0.79 23.40
CA GLY A 439 5.11 -0.21 22.40
C GLY A 439 5.67 0.15 21.02
N TYR A 440 5.40 -0.75 20.07
CA TYR A 440 5.74 -0.61 18.67
C TYR A 440 4.53 -0.97 17.80
N ILE A 441 4.09 -0.07 16.93
CA ILE A 441 2.91 -0.26 16.07
C ILE A 441 3.32 -0.24 14.59
N ALA A 442 2.85 -1.23 13.83
CA ALA A 442 3.07 -1.32 12.39
C ALA A 442 1.82 -1.73 11.58
N GLY A 443 1.90 -1.54 10.27
CA GLY A 443 0.90 -2.00 9.29
C GLY A 443 1.46 -3.14 8.43
N HIS A 444 1.42 -2.96 7.11
CA HIS A 444 2.05 -3.75 6.04
C HIS A 444 1.53 -5.18 5.85
N THR A 445 1.35 -5.91 6.94
CA THR A 445 0.91 -7.32 6.93
C THR A 445 -0.56 -7.47 6.57
N HIS A 446 -1.33 -6.37 6.68
CA HIS A 446 -2.78 -6.31 6.61
C HIS A 446 -3.46 -7.24 7.63
N GLN A 447 -2.84 -7.46 8.78
CA GLN A 447 -3.36 -8.33 9.84
C GLN A 447 -3.22 -7.69 11.21
N ASP A 448 -4.28 -7.82 12.01
CA ASP A 448 -4.15 -7.58 13.44
C ASP A 448 -3.32 -8.71 14.03
N ASN A 449 -2.20 -8.38 14.67
CA ASN A 449 -1.36 -9.35 15.37
C ASN A 449 -0.56 -8.66 16.47
N PHE A 450 0.00 -9.47 17.36
CA PHE A 450 0.92 -8.97 18.37
C PHE A 450 1.97 -10.01 18.76
N ALA A 451 3.04 -9.49 19.35
CA ALA A 451 4.12 -10.23 19.97
C ALA A 451 4.62 -9.46 21.19
N TYR A 452 5.15 -10.17 22.20
CA TYR A 452 5.82 -9.56 23.34
C TYR A 452 7.27 -10.03 23.38
N LYS A 453 8.21 -9.08 23.41
CA LYS A 453 9.65 -9.38 23.44
C LYS A 453 10.43 -8.24 24.12
N ASN A 454 11.40 -8.59 24.95
CA ASN A 454 12.30 -7.65 25.64
C ASN A 454 11.57 -6.52 26.39
N GLY A 455 10.42 -6.81 26.98
CA GLY A 455 9.64 -5.79 27.69
C GLY A 455 8.68 -4.98 26.82
N ILE A 456 8.64 -5.22 25.50
CA ILE A 456 7.91 -4.38 24.53
C ILE A 456 6.80 -5.20 23.86
N TRP A 457 5.63 -4.58 23.73
CA TRP A 457 4.56 -5.05 22.87
C TRP A 457 4.75 -4.55 21.44
N PHE A 458 4.90 -5.49 20.51
CA PHE A 458 4.92 -5.24 19.08
C PHE A 458 3.55 -5.60 18.52
N VAL A 459 2.91 -4.66 17.83
CA VAL A 459 1.54 -4.80 17.34
C VAL A 459 1.52 -4.49 15.84
N THR A 460 0.92 -5.37 15.04
CA THR A 460 0.53 -5.03 13.66
C THR A 460 -0.97 -4.80 13.58
N GLN A 461 -1.38 -3.93 12.67
CA GLN A 461 -2.77 -3.57 12.47
C GLN A 461 -3.27 -4.09 11.11
N THR A 462 -4.52 -4.53 11.08
CA THR A 462 -5.21 -4.83 9.83
C THR A 462 -5.36 -3.60 8.95
N SER A 463 -5.49 -3.83 7.64
CA SER A 463 -5.56 -2.79 6.63
C SER A 463 -6.87 -2.00 6.66
N GLY A 464 -6.81 -0.73 6.29
CA GLY A 464 -7.99 0.11 6.08
C GLY A 464 -8.86 -0.41 4.93
N ILE A 465 -8.25 -0.97 3.88
CA ILE A 465 -8.97 -1.55 2.74
C ILE A 465 -9.64 -2.89 3.09
N ALA A 466 -10.86 -3.11 2.59
CA ALA A 466 -11.70 -4.26 2.93
C ALA A 466 -11.40 -5.54 2.12
N ASP A 467 -10.76 -5.45 0.96
CA ASP A 467 -10.50 -6.58 0.05
C ASP A 467 -9.08 -7.17 0.17
N ARG A 468 -8.36 -6.86 1.26
CA ARG A 468 -7.03 -7.43 1.54
C ARG A 468 -6.91 -7.93 2.96
N GLY A 469 -5.90 -8.78 3.17
CA GLY A 469 -5.52 -9.28 4.49
C GLY A 469 -6.67 -9.92 5.24
N ASP A 470 -6.84 -9.52 6.50
CA ASP A 470 -7.91 -10.01 7.36
C ASP A 470 -9.34 -9.63 6.87
N GLY A 471 -9.46 -8.63 6.00
CA GLY A 471 -10.75 -8.16 5.46
C GLY A 471 -11.34 -8.99 4.31
N ALA A 472 -10.50 -9.48 3.40
CA ALA A 472 -10.93 -10.21 2.20
C ALA A 472 -11.04 -11.72 2.39
N GLU A 473 -10.24 -12.28 3.30
CA GLU A 473 -9.87 -13.68 3.23
C GLU A 473 -10.46 -14.47 4.40
N LYS A 474 -11.50 -15.27 4.10
CA LYS A 474 -12.10 -16.30 4.98
C LYS A 474 -11.08 -17.19 5.71
N TYR A 475 -9.84 -17.22 5.25
CA TYR A 475 -8.76 -18.07 5.72
C TYR A 475 -7.75 -17.38 6.65
N ARG A 476 -7.54 -16.05 6.53
CA ARG A 476 -6.78 -15.26 7.51
C ARG A 476 -7.63 -14.84 8.70
N ASN A 477 -8.95 -14.79 8.50
CA ASN A 477 -9.93 -14.61 9.55
C ASN A 477 -10.41 -15.99 10.09
N PRO A 478 -9.96 -16.46 11.28
CA PRO A 478 -10.49 -17.69 11.87
C PRO A 478 -12.00 -17.65 12.14
N GLN A 479 -12.60 -16.45 12.19
CA GLN A 479 -14.03 -16.22 12.41
C GLN A 479 -14.86 -16.30 11.12
N ARG A 480 -14.20 -16.35 9.95
CA ARG A 480 -14.84 -16.47 8.62
C ARG A 480 -15.83 -15.34 8.28
N ASP A 481 -15.69 -14.20 8.96
CA ASP A 481 -16.46 -12.99 8.67
C ASP A 481 -15.75 -12.17 7.57
N VAL A 482 -16.50 -11.60 6.63
CA VAL A 482 -15.96 -10.84 5.49
C VAL A 482 -16.38 -9.39 5.66
N ARG A 483 -15.44 -8.46 5.47
CA ARG A 483 -15.77 -7.03 5.51
C ARG A 483 -16.71 -6.65 4.36
N SER A 484 -17.60 -5.70 4.62
CA SER A 484 -18.44 -5.10 3.58
C SER A 484 -17.70 -3.97 2.85
N LEU A 485 -18.20 -3.54 1.68
CA LEU A 485 -17.72 -2.30 1.04
C LEU A 485 -18.37 -1.04 1.60
N THR A 486 -19.51 -1.19 2.28
CA THR A 486 -20.33 -0.09 2.78
C THR A 486 -20.71 -0.31 4.25
N GLY A 487 -21.12 0.77 4.92
CA GLY A 487 -21.56 0.73 6.31
C GLY A 487 -20.41 0.55 7.32
N ILE A 488 -20.76 0.29 8.58
CA ILE A 488 -19.80 0.31 9.69
C ILE A 488 -18.69 -0.73 9.52
N ASN A 489 -19.05 -1.95 9.09
CA ASN A 489 -18.10 -3.07 8.92
C ASN A 489 -17.11 -2.88 7.74
N ALA A 490 -17.33 -1.87 6.89
CA ALA A 490 -16.36 -1.50 5.86
C ALA A 490 -15.14 -0.77 6.41
N ASN A 491 -15.21 -0.31 7.67
CA ASN A 491 -14.13 0.43 8.32
C ASN A 491 -13.22 -0.51 9.10
N ALA A 492 -11.96 -0.12 9.25
CA ALA A 492 -11.04 -0.73 10.19
C ALA A 492 -9.95 0.29 10.60
N TRP A 493 -10.33 1.29 11.39
CA TRP A 493 -9.41 2.27 11.96
C TRP A 493 -9.60 2.37 13.47
N SER A 494 -8.56 2.77 14.19
CA SER A 494 -8.52 2.70 15.64
C SER A 494 -8.35 4.05 16.31
N VAL A 495 -8.80 4.13 17.56
CA VAL A 495 -8.35 5.15 18.50
C VAL A 495 -7.51 4.46 19.57
N ILE A 496 -6.29 4.93 19.75
CA ILE A 496 -5.34 4.44 20.74
C ILE A 496 -5.32 5.44 21.88
N ARG A 497 -5.65 4.97 23.09
CA ARG A 497 -5.61 5.77 24.32
C ARG A 497 -4.36 5.42 25.13
N LEU A 498 -3.48 6.39 25.30
CA LEU A 498 -2.28 6.32 26.12
C LEU A 498 -2.57 6.88 27.52
N SER A 499 -2.26 6.13 28.57
CA SER A 499 -2.47 6.55 29.95
C SER A 499 -1.17 6.42 30.75
N SER A 500 -0.67 7.54 31.25
CA SER A 500 0.57 7.61 32.03
C SER A 500 0.33 7.24 33.49
N GLU A 501 -0.87 7.54 34.01
CA GLU A 501 -1.33 7.18 35.36
C GLU A 501 -1.47 5.67 35.53
N THR A 502 -2.14 5.01 34.57
CA THR A 502 -2.37 3.56 34.65
C THR A 502 -1.28 2.73 33.98
N LYS A 503 -0.33 3.38 33.29
CA LYS A 503 0.70 2.73 32.45
C LYS A 503 0.09 1.73 31.48
N THR A 504 -0.96 2.17 30.78
CA THR A 504 -1.67 1.35 29.79
C THR A 504 -1.78 2.01 28.44
N VAL A 505 -1.81 1.18 27.42
CA VAL A 505 -2.36 1.54 26.12
C VAL A 505 -3.64 0.74 25.93
N ASN A 506 -4.70 1.43 25.52
CA ASN A 506 -5.99 0.82 25.21
C ASN A 506 -6.32 1.13 23.76
N GLN A 507 -6.58 0.10 22.97
CA GLN A 507 -6.91 0.21 21.56
C GLN A 507 -8.39 -0.09 21.31
N PHE A 508 -9.07 0.86 20.69
CA PHE A 508 -10.47 0.75 20.30
C PHE A 508 -10.52 0.69 18.77
N ARG A 509 -11.28 -0.24 18.19
CA ARG A 509 -11.45 -0.37 16.72
C ARG A 509 -12.85 0.06 16.32
N PHE A 510 -12.94 0.98 15.36
CA PHE A 510 -14.19 1.29 14.67
C PHE A 510 -14.34 0.41 13.44
N GLY A 511 -15.47 -0.28 13.34
CA GLY A 511 -15.73 -1.26 12.28
C GLY A 511 -15.16 -2.64 12.60
N TRP A 512 -14.57 -3.27 11.59
CA TRP A 512 -14.12 -4.64 11.65
C TRP A 512 -12.83 -4.80 12.48
N ARG A 513 -12.73 -5.90 13.22
CA ARG A 513 -11.51 -6.30 13.96
C ARG A 513 -11.32 -7.81 13.96
N ASN A 514 -10.08 -8.26 14.02
CA ASN A 514 -9.79 -9.68 14.22
C ASN A 514 -9.84 -10.03 15.72
N ASN A 515 -10.99 -10.47 16.26
CA ASN A 515 -11.05 -10.76 17.71
C ASN A 515 -10.05 -11.84 18.22
N ALA A 516 -9.40 -12.60 17.33
CA ALA A 516 -8.42 -13.61 17.74
C ALA A 516 -7.01 -13.05 17.97
N SER A 517 -6.67 -11.93 17.32
CA SER A 517 -5.30 -11.41 17.31
C SER A 517 -5.20 -9.88 17.35
N PHE A 518 -6.33 -9.19 17.58
CA PHE A 518 -6.37 -7.78 17.95
C PHE A 518 -6.05 -7.62 19.45
N LEU A 519 -5.02 -6.83 19.76
CA LEU A 519 -4.63 -6.52 21.14
C LEU A 519 -5.33 -5.25 21.60
N ASP A 520 -6.38 -5.40 22.40
CA ASP A 520 -7.23 -4.31 22.87
C ASP A 520 -6.59 -3.50 24.01
N LYS A 521 -5.68 -4.10 24.78
CA LYS A 521 -5.02 -3.44 25.89
C LYS A 521 -3.67 -4.07 26.21
N TRP A 522 -2.70 -3.24 26.57
CA TRP A 522 -1.47 -3.70 27.20
C TRP A 522 -0.94 -2.73 28.26
N HIS A 523 -0.09 -3.28 29.12
CA HIS A 523 0.69 -2.53 30.11
C HIS A 523 2.12 -2.41 29.62
N TYR A 524 2.77 -1.31 30.00
CA TYR A 524 4.15 -1.01 29.66
C TYR A 524 4.91 -0.50 30.87
#